data_AF-A0A099NUL1-F1
#
_entry.id   AF-A0A099NUL1-F1
#
_cell.length_a   1.000
_cell.length_b   1.000
_cell.length_c   1.000
_cell.angle_alpha   90.00
_cell.angle_beta   90.00
_cell.angle_gamma   90.00
#
_symmetry.space_group_name_H-M   'P 1'
#
loop_
_entity.id
_entity.type
_entity.pdbx_description
1 polymer ?
#
loop_
_entity_poly.entity_id
_entity_poly.type
_entity_poly.pdbx_seq_one_letter_code
_entity_poly.pdbx_strand_id
1 'polypeptide(L)'
;MISFDNFSVASSSYIDLLKITDDVFVTVSVDKKLAFWSLSHAAVLKEYQINDYLDRSLHSAVLSPLLPYSILGLSDNYITIFLSLDICYINIFKFSLDDFSIELVSQLTSPDYSNIWSPIDYIMKKNQDGSLLLWISWFFSNSSFYQSCLLANDENRTAYWSNCIPSMEYSDIKNSEFLSNLKELDEASDINKFSLRFIQSHYATETIQKALSIFNQNVSPSCKLHDLMTQVRDLVEFNGKTVDGLKDDWVMFAGACQDIEMKTIGKVYSISFDVSNLSDDPFLIALKGLNYYSIVKSSSPFESLYFNSINKRKACVLQNFEDINTIELLKLVDLILDYSKGYNEKVVHEMTSDLLSFRDIENIASIMSKLFDKYIINIANEQIVSQLISQLSNIDDASELFNFLSGLLTNNSTGYIPNSSSSFTEICQKLIENSILQNNLIIRNLLGLFSPNYMDHLNT
;
A
#
# COMPACT_ATOMS: atom_id res chain seq x y z
N MET A 1 21.61 -18.90 29.46
CA MET A 1 21.86 -19.05 28.01
C MET A 1 20.52 -19.13 27.34
N ILE A 2 20.30 -18.32 26.32
CA ILE A 2 19.04 -18.22 25.55
C ILE A 2 19.38 -18.59 24.10
N SER A 3 18.52 -19.35 23.42
CA SER A 3 18.73 -19.75 22.03
C SER A 3 18.11 -18.72 21.07
N PHE A 4 18.93 -18.11 20.21
CA PHE A 4 18.52 -17.27 19.07
C PHE A 4 19.04 -17.91 17.79
N ASP A 5 18.18 -18.22 16.81
CA ASP A 5 18.58 -18.75 15.50
C ASP A 5 19.64 -19.88 15.55
N ASN A 6 19.44 -20.86 16.43
CA ASN A 6 20.35 -21.98 16.72
C ASN A 6 21.69 -21.63 17.39
N PHE A 7 21.88 -20.39 17.85
CA PHE A 7 23.03 -19.95 18.64
C PHE A 7 22.65 -19.78 20.12
N SER A 8 23.56 -20.20 21.00
CA SER A 8 23.42 -19.96 22.44
C SER A 8 24.02 -18.60 22.79
N VAL A 9 23.17 -17.66 23.21
CA VAL A 9 23.53 -16.28 23.53
C VAL A 9 23.50 -16.07 25.05
N ALA A 10 24.49 -15.33 25.57
CA ALA A 10 24.50 -14.92 26.97
C ALA A 10 23.42 -13.85 27.21
N SER A 11 22.78 -13.86 28.38
CA SER A 11 21.75 -12.86 28.69
C SER A 11 22.29 -11.42 28.71
N SER A 12 23.59 -11.25 28.99
CA SER A 12 24.28 -9.96 29.00
C SER A 12 24.82 -9.54 27.62
N SER A 13 24.60 -10.33 26.56
CA SER A 13 25.06 -9.95 25.22
C SER A 13 24.28 -8.74 24.72
N TYR A 14 25.00 -7.76 24.16
CA TYR A 14 24.38 -6.64 23.44
C TYR A 14 23.80 -7.14 22.12
N ILE A 15 22.57 -6.74 21.84
CA ILE A 15 21.82 -7.15 20.66
C ILE A 15 21.61 -5.99 19.68
N ASP A 16 21.77 -4.75 20.13
CA ASP A 16 21.75 -3.58 19.26
C ASP A 16 22.56 -2.42 19.87
N LEU A 17 23.00 -1.51 19.00
CA LEU A 17 23.79 -0.33 19.32
C LEU A 17 23.33 0.86 18.47
N LEU A 18 23.21 2.01 19.12
CA LEU A 18 22.77 3.26 18.53
C LEU A 18 23.77 4.37 18.83
N LYS A 19 24.32 5.01 17.80
CA LYS A 19 25.17 6.20 17.97
C LYS A 19 24.30 7.41 18.33
N ILE A 20 24.65 8.13 19.39
CA ILE A 20 23.96 9.38 19.80
C ILE A 20 24.78 10.60 19.36
N THR A 21 26.07 10.60 19.67
CA THR A 21 27.03 11.63 19.24
C THR A 21 28.30 10.96 18.74
N ASP A 22 29.33 11.72 18.35
CA ASP A 22 30.63 11.16 17.98
C ASP A 22 31.34 10.45 19.14
N ASP A 23 31.03 10.80 20.40
CA ASP A 23 31.60 10.17 21.59
C ASP A 23 30.66 9.18 22.27
N VAL A 24 29.35 9.43 22.20
CA VAL A 24 28.34 8.70 22.99
C VAL A 24 27.54 7.75 22.12
N PHE A 25 27.40 6.51 22.58
CA PHE A 25 26.50 5.52 22.00
C PHE A 25 25.71 4.79 23.09
N VAL A 26 24.59 4.19 22.69
CA VAL A 26 23.69 3.44 23.56
C VAL A 26 23.67 2.00 23.10
N THR A 27 23.68 1.06 24.04
CA THR A 27 23.48 -0.37 23.76
C THR A 27 22.27 -0.91 24.49
N VAL A 28 21.67 -1.95 23.93
CA VAL A 28 20.66 -2.76 24.62
C VAL A 28 21.09 -4.23 24.62
N SER A 29 20.89 -4.92 25.73
CA SER A 29 21.20 -6.34 25.90
C SER A 29 19.97 -7.24 25.89
N VAL A 30 20.19 -8.56 25.78
CA VAL A 30 19.12 -9.58 25.83
C VAL A 30 18.30 -9.51 27.13
N ASP A 31 18.95 -9.22 28.26
CA ASP A 31 18.31 -9.01 29.57
C ASP A 31 17.70 -7.62 29.78
N LYS A 32 17.50 -6.89 28.66
CA LYS A 32 16.80 -5.60 28.60
C LYS A 32 17.49 -4.51 29.44
N LYS A 33 18.81 -4.48 29.43
CA LYS A 33 19.61 -3.42 30.03
C LYS A 33 19.97 -2.39 28.96
N LEU A 34 19.65 -1.13 29.20
CA LEU A 34 20.04 0.00 28.35
C LEU A 34 21.27 0.67 28.97
N ALA A 35 22.36 0.81 28.21
CA ALA A 35 23.60 1.40 28.70
C ALA A 35 24.09 2.53 27.80
N PHE A 36 24.42 3.68 28.39
CA PHE A 36 25.10 4.80 27.73
C PHE A 36 26.60 4.64 27.88
N TRP A 37 27.34 4.72 26.78
CA TRP A 37 28.79 4.56 26.72
C TRP A 37 29.45 5.82 26.20
N SER A 38 30.69 6.06 26.64
CA SER A 38 31.58 7.04 26.03
C SER A 38 32.79 6.34 25.42
N LEU A 39 33.09 6.67 24.17
CA LEU A 39 34.29 6.20 23.47
C LEU A 39 35.57 6.78 24.10
N SER A 40 35.56 8.07 24.45
CA SER A 40 36.71 8.73 25.10
C SER A 40 37.02 8.18 26.48
N HIS A 41 36.01 7.80 27.26
CA HIS A 41 36.19 7.17 28.57
C HIS A 41 36.35 5.65 28.50
N ALA A 42 36.06 5.04 27.35
CA ALA A 42 35.98 3.59 27.14
C ALA A 42 35.17 2.87 28.24
N ALA A 43 34.09 3.51 28.70
CA ALA A 43 33.33 3.08 29.88
C ALA A 43 31.85 3.37 29.74
N VAL A 44 31.07 2.64 30.54
CA VAL A 44 29.64 2.90 30.74
C VAL A 44 29.48 4.13 31.63
N LEU A 45 28.73 5.11 31.15
CA LEU A 45 28.40 6.34 31.87
C LEU A 45 27.17 6.13 32.77
N LYS A 46 26.16 5.42 32.25
CA LYS A 46 24.89 5.19 32.95
C LYS A 46 24.16 3.97 32.42
N GLU A 47 23.38 3.33 33.27
CA GLU A 47 22.63 2.12 32.94
C GLU A 47 21.20 2.19 33.49
N TYR A 48 20.28 1.57 32.75
CA TYR A 48 18.87 1.46 33.12
C TYR A 48 18.37 0.04 32.88
N GLN A 49 17.48 -0.43 33.74
CA GLN A 49 16.78 -1.68 33.56
C GLN A 49 15.44 -1.40 32.87
N ILE A 50 15.24 -1.86 31.64
CA ILE A 50 14.00 -1.59 30.90
C ILE A 50 12.80 -2.27 31.56
N ASN A 51 13.00 -3.36 32.30
CA ASN A 51 11.93 -3.99 33.10
C ASN A 51 11.27 -3.01 34.09
N ASP A 52 11.97 -1.99 34.57
CA ASP A 52 11.39 -0.99 35.49
C ASP A 52 10.25 -0.18 34.84
N TYR A 53 10.17 -0.20 33.49
CA TYR A 53 9.17 0.49 32.67
C TYR A 53 8.16 -0.48 32.01
N LEU A 54 8.24 -1.78 32.32
CA LEU A 54 7.34 -2.82 31.82
C LEU A 54 6.45 -3.35 32.93
N ASP A 55 5.30 -3.91 32.55
CA ASP A 55 4.47 -4.67 33.50
C ASP A 55 5.26 -5.85 34.09
N ARG A 56 5.05 -6.13 35.37
CA ARG A 56 5.75 -7.17 36.14
C ARG A 56 5.59 -8.56 35.53
N SER A 57 4.46 -8.81 34.88
CA SER A 57 4.19 -10.04 34.13
C SER A 57 5.22 -10.31 33.03
N LEU A 58 5.84 -9.27 32.47
CA LEU A 58 6.79 -9.33 31.37
C LEU A 58 8.26 -9.37 31.82
N HIS A 59 8.54 -9.24 33.12
CA HIS A 59 9.92 -9.11 33.62
C HIS A 59 10.78 -10.35 33.33
N SER A 60 10.18 -11.53 33.44
CA SER A 60 10.82 -12.81 33.12
C SER A 60 10.76 -13.17 31.64
N ALA A 61 10.00 -12.42 30.82
CA ALA A 61 9.89 -12.68 29.40
C ALA A 61 11.22 -12.39 28.71
N VAL A 62 11.67 -13.35 27.91
CA VAL A 62 12.85 -13.25 27.07
C VAL A 62 12.45 -12.62 25.75
N LEU A 63 13.33 -11.81 25.15
CA LEU A 63 13.09 -11.27 23.81
C LEU A 63 12.91 -12.41 22.80
N SER A 64 11.85 -12.30 22.01
CA SER A 64 11.57 -13.19 20.88
C SER A 64 12.72 -13.13 19.86
N PRO A 65 13.04 -14.22 19.15
CA PRO A 65 13.96 -14.16 18.00
C PRO A 65 13.37 -13.37 16.83
N LEU A 66 12.06 -13.12 16.81
CA LEU A 66 11.37 -12.33 15.79
C LEU A 66 11.43 -10.84 16.16
N LEU A 67 12.62 -10.26 16.02
CA LEU A 67 12.88 -8.84 16.26
C LEU A 67 13.03 -8.10 14.92
N PRO A 68 12.70 -6.80 14.87
CA PRO A 68 13.09 -5.98 13.73
C PRO A 68 14.61 -5.93 13.58
N TYR A 69 15.08 -5.55 12.40
CA TYR A 69 16.51 -5.38 12.08
C TYR A 69 17.22 -4.43 13.05
N SER A 70 16.52 -3.40 13.52
CA SER A 70 16.98 -2.51 14.59
C SER A 70 15.96 -2.53 15.72
N ILE A 71 16.46 -2.66 16.94
CA ILE A 71 15.71 -2.64 18.21
C ILE A 71 15.71 -1.22 18.76
N LEU A 72 16.83 -0.50 18.60
CA LEU A 72 17.03 0.88 19.03
C LEU A 72 16.85 1.84 17.86
N GLY A 73 16.10 2.92 18.08
CA GLY A 73 15.92 4.02 17.14
C GLY A 73 16.26 5.35 17.78
N LEU A 74 16.83 6.28 17.01
CA LEU A 74 17.11 7.66 17.44
C LEU A 74 16.26 8.64 16.64
N SER A 75 15.64 9.59 17.31
CA SER A 75 15.10 10.78 16.68
C SER A 75 15.28 11.99 17.59
N ASP A 76 16.14 12.93 17.20
CA ASP A 76 16.52 14.06 18.04
C ASP A 76 16.97 13.58 19.44
N ASN A 77 16.30 14.01 20.51
CA ASN A 77 16.56 13.59 21.88
C ASN A 77 15.62 12.47 22.38
N TYR A 78 15.10 11.65 21.46
CA TYR A 78 14.27 10.50 21.77
C TYR A 78 14.93 9.19 21.35
N ILE A 79 14.96 8.22 22.26
CA ILE A 79 15.36 6.84 22.02
C ILE A 79 14.09 5.99 21.99
N THR A 80 13.90 5.25 20.91
CA THR A 80 12.85 4.24 20.80
C THR A 80 13.44 2.86 21.01
N ILE A 81 12.72 2.00 21.73
CA ILE A 81 13.09 0.60 21.96
C ILE A 81 11.92 -0.29 21.58
N PHE A 82 12.14 -1.15 20.57
CA PHE A 82 11.16 -2.12 20.11
C PHE A 82 11.41 -3.48 20.79
N LEU A 83 10.47 -3.94 21.61
CA LEU A 83 10.56 -5.20 22.33
C LEU A 83 9.53 -6.17 21.79
N SER A 84 9.99 -7.27 21.20
CA SER A 84 9.16 -8.41 20.81
C SER A 84 9.15 -9.41 21.97
N LEU A 85 8.06 -9.45 22.75
CA LEU A 85 7.88 -10.35 23.92
C LEU A 85 6.73 -11.33 23.66
N ASP A 86 5.61 -11.19 24.38
CA ASP A 86 4.34 -11.87 24.07
C ASP A 86 3.59 -11.16 22.92
N ILE A 87 3.64 -9.83 22.92
CA ILE A 87 3.30 -8.94 21.82
C ILE A 87 4.47 -7.98 21.55
N CYS A 88 4.29 -7.09 20.58
CA CYS A 88 5.24 -6.03 20.29
C CYS A 88 4.96 -4.79 21.15
N TYR A 89 5.95 -4.37 21.94
CA TYR A 89 5.94 -3.12 22.69
C TYR A 89 6.96 -2.15 22.13
N ILE A 90 6.59 -0.88 22.03
CA ILE A 90 7.47 0.19 21.59
C ILE A 90 7.54 1.22 22.70
N ASN A 91 8.67 1.27 23.39
CA ASN A 91 8.92 2.25 24.43
C ASN A 91 9.66 3.44 23.84
N ILE A 92 9.14 4.64 24.07
CA ILE A 92 9.75 5.89 23.62
C ILE A 92 10.25 6.62 24.86
N PHE A 93 11.56 6.86 24.92
CA PHE A 93 12.20 7.58 26.00
C PHE A 93 12.72 8.92 25.48
N LYS A 94 12.47 9.99 26.23
CA LYS A 94 13.23 11.23 26.08
C LYS A 94 14.50 11.11 26.90
N PHE A 95 15.63 11.55 26.38
CA PHE A 95 16.89 11.53 27.11
C PHE A 95 17.56 12.90 27.16
N SER A 96 18.41 13.08 28.18
CA SER A 96 19.26 14.26 28.36
C SER A 96 20.72 13.87 28.18
N LEU A 97 21.48 14.64 27.41
CA LEU A 97 22.93 14.42 27.24
C LEU A 97 23.75 14.92 28.43
N ASP A 98 23.21 15.83 29.23
CA ASP A 98 23.96 16.47 30.33
C ASP A 98 24.21 15.49 31.49
N ASP A 99 23.24 14.61 31.76
CA ASP A 99 23.25 13.69 32.89
C ASP A 99 22.85 12.25 32.53
N PHE A 100 22.66 11.99 31.22
CA PHE A 100 22.20 10.72 30.67
C PHE A 100 20.88 10.22 31.27
N SER A 101 20.05 11.11 31.84
CA SER A 101 18.71 10.77 32.33
C SER A 101 17.80 10.32 31.19
N ILE A 102 16.90 9.37 31.48
CA ILE A 102 15.84 8.95 30.57
C ILE A 102 14.48 9.13 31.26
N GLU A 103 13.48 9.51 30.48
CA GLU A 103 12.08 9.66 30.88
C GLU A 103 11.21 8.90 29.89
N LEU A 104 10.35 8.00 30.38
CA LEU A 104 9.39 7.30 29.53
C LEU A 104 8.31 8.28 29.08
N VAL A 105 8.22 8.51 27.77
CA VAL A 105 7.25 9.42 27.13
C VAL A 105 5.98 8.67 26.77
N SER A 106 6.13 7.47 26.21
CA SER A 106 5.00 6.64 25.81
C SER A 106 5.43 5.18 25.69
N GLN A 107 4.48 4.28 25.95
CA GLN A 107 4.57 2.87 25.66
C GLN A 107 3.44 2.52 24.71
N LEU A 108 3.79 2.06 23.52
CA LEU A 108 2.86 1.78 22.44
C LEU A 108 2.77 0.29 22.18
N THR A 109 1.56 -0.18 21.87
CA THR A 109 1.28 -1.53 21.37
C THR A 109 0.48 -1.38 20.08
N SER A 110 0.85 -2.10 19.02
CA SER A 110 0.11 -2.02 17.75
C SER A 110 -1.33 -2.53 17.94
N PRO A 111 -2.36 -1.81 17.46
CA PRO A 111 -3.77 -2.17 17.65
C PRO A 111 -4.20 -3.39 16.81
N ASP A 112 -3.39 -3.81 15.85
CA ASP A 112 -3.76 -4.78 14.81
C ASP A 112 -3.09 -6.14 14.99
N TYR A 113 -2.63 -6.44 16.20
CA TYR A 113 -1.90 -7.66 16.50
C TYR A 113 -2.80 -8.90 16.46
N SER A 114 -2.96 -9.48 15.27
CA SER A 114 -2.98 -10.94 15.18
C SER A 114 -1.53 -11.42 15.33
N ASN A 115 -1.29 -12.42 16.20
CA ASN A 115 0.05 -12.98 16.50
C ASN A 115 0.79 -13.59 15.29
N ILE A 116 0.31 -13.36 14.07
CA ILE A 116 0.88 -13.87 12.82
C ILE A 116 1.88 -12.88 12.20
N TRP A 117 1.79 -11.59 12.51
CA TRP A 117 2.67 -10.58 11.92
C TRP A 117 3.95 -10.39 12.73
N SER A 118 5.08 -10.40 12.02
CA SER A 118 6.40 -10.15 12.59
C SER A 118 6.93 -8.80 12.11
N PRO A 119 7.58 -8.00 12.97
CA PRO A 119 8.19 -6.75 12.56
C PRO A 119 9.42 -7.02 11.69
N ILE A 120 9.64 -6.19 10.67
CA ILE A 120 10.85 -6.21 9.83
C ILE A 120 11.77 -5.09 10.28
N ASP A 121 11.26 -3.86 10.28
CA ASP A 121 12.03 -2.65 10.52
C ASP A 121 11.08 -1.53 10.96
N TYR A 122 11.61 -0.55 11.69
CA TYR A 122 10.87 0.61 12.14
C TYR A 122 11.74 1.86 12.13
N ILE A 123 11.11 3.02 11.95
CA ILE A 123 11.79 4.31 11.97
C ILE A 123 10.91 5.36 12.64
N MET A 124 11.51 6.29 13.38
CA MET A 124 10.80 7.37 14.05
C MET A 124 11.37 8.73 13.65
N LYS A 125 10.47 9.69 13.49
CA LYS A 125 10.77 11.08 13.24
C LYS A 125 10.07 11.97 14.25
N LYS A 126 10.78 12.99 14.74
CA LYS A 126 10.17 14.14 15.42
C LYS A 126 9.79 15.20 14.39
N ASN A 127 8.54 15.65 14.44
CA ASN A 127 8.02 16.73 13.61
C ASN A 127 8.32 18.10 14.26
N GLN A 128 8.22 19.17 13.48
CA GLN A 128 8.50 20.53 13.94
C GLN A 128 7.57 21.00 15.07
N ASP A 129 6.32 20.52 15.08
CA ASP A 129 5.34 20.77 16.14
C ASP A 129 5.61 19.98 17.44
N GLY A 130 6.65 19.12 17.43
CA GLY A 130 7.05 18.28 18.55
C GLY A 130 6.29 16.96 18.66
N SER A 131 5.39 16.66 17.72
CA SER A 131 4.78 15.33 17.59
C SER A 131 5.82 14.31 17.11
N LEU A 132 5.58 13.02 17.38
CA LEU A 132 6.46 11.93 16.95
C LEU A 132 5.71 11.05 15.95
N LEU A 133 6.28 10.85 14.77
CA LEU A 133 5.77 9.94 13.75
C LEU A 133 6.62 8.68 13.71
N LEU A 134 6.02 7.56 14.08
CA LEU A 134 6.60 6.23 14.00
C LEU A 134 6.06 5.50 12.76
N TRP A 135 6.94 4.83 12.03
CA TRP A 135 6.59 3.88 10.96
C TRP A 135 7.13 2.50 11.29
N ILE A 136 6.32 1.48 11.01
CA ILE A 136 6.66 0.08 11.21
C ILE A 136 6.33 -0.68 9.94
N SER A 137 7.25 -1.54 9.52
CA SER A 137 7.03 -2.51 8.45
C SER A 137 6.86 -3.90 9.04
N TRP A 138 5.84 -4.60 8.56
CA TRP A 138 5.45 -5.93 9.05
C TRP A 138 5.52 -6.95 7.92
N PHE A 139 5.78 -8.21 8.25
CA PHE A 139 5.66 -9.33 7.32
C PHE A 139 4.90 -10.52 7.91
N PHE A 140 4.25 -11.25 7.01
CA PHE A 140 3.70 -12.57 7.26
C PHE A 140 3.76 -13.36 5.96
N SER A 141 4.51 -14.46 5.94
CA SER A 141 4.79 -15.23 4.71
C SER A 141 5.38 -14.30 3.62
N ASN A 142 4.76 -14.23 2.45
CA ASN A 142 5.17 -13.34 1.34
C ASN A 142 4.45 -11.98 1.34
N SER A 143 3.67 -11.69 2.37
CA SER A 143 2.91 -10.44 2.49
C SER A 143 3.62 -9.46 3.39
N SER A 144 3.48 -8.18 3.07
CA SER A 144 3.96 -7.08 3.92
C SER A 144 2.92 -5.98 3.99
N PHE A 145 2.88 -5.26 5.10
CA PHE A 145 2.13 -4.03 5.22
C PHE A 145 2.90 -3.01 6.06
N TYR A 146 2.50 -1.76 5.95
CA TYR A 146 3.11 -0.63 6.64
C TYR A 146 2.08 -0.01 7.57
N GLN A 147 2.53 0.39 8.75
CA GLN A 147 1.70 1.01 9.76
C GLN A 147 2.43 2.24 10.28
N SER A 148 1.68 3.31 10.52
CA SER A 148 2.18 4.51 11.18
C SER A 148 1.47 4.78 12.49
N CYS A 149 2.16 5.45 13.40
CA CYS A 149 1.61 5.98 14.64
C CYS A 149 2.09 7.42 14.80
N LEU A 150 1.14 8.36 14.81
CA LEU A 150 1.41 9.75 15.18
C LEU A 150 1.12 9.92 16.68
N LEU A 151 2.16 10.23 17.45
CA LEU A 151 2.06 10.61 18.85
C LEU A 151 1.96 12.13 18.95
N ALA A 152 0.77 12.63 19.30
CA ALA A 152 0.54 14.07 19.40
C ALA A 152 1.42 14.72 20.48
N ASN A 153 1.67 16.01 20.32
CA ASN A 153 2.32 16.84 21.33
C ASN A 153 1.30 17.47 22.29
N ASP A 154 0.38 16.65 22.79
CA ASP A 154 -0.58 17.02 23.83
C ASP A 154 -0.15 16.48 25.22
N GLU A 155 -0.86 16.86 26.27
CA GLU A 155 -0.56 16.44 27.65
C GLU A 155 -0.60 14.91 27.83
N ASN A 156 -1.44 14.22 27.05
CA ASN A 156 -1.65 12.78 27.17
C ASN A 156 -0.79 11.94 26.21
N ARG A 157 -0.02 12.58 25.32
CA ARG A 157 0.68 11.92 24.21
C ARG A 157 -0.25 10.98 23.45
N THR A 158 -1.38 11.52 22.97
CA THR A 158 -2.41 10.72 22.29
C THR A 158 -1.83 10.06 21.04
N ALA A 159 -2.04 8.74 20.91
CA ALA A 159 -1.53 7.94 19.80
C ALA A 159 -2.60 7.74 18.72
N TYR A 160 -2.29 8.12 17.48
CA TYR A 160 -3.14 7.95 16.30
C TYR A 160 -2.50 6.93 15.36
N TRP A 161 -3.06 5.73 15.32
CA TRP A 161 -2.60 4.66 14.46
C TRP A 161 -3.27 4.72 13.08
N SER A 162 -2.49 4.48 12.04
CA SER A 162 -2.98 4.35 10.66
C SER A 162 -2.30 3.18 9.95
N ASN A 163 -3.07 2.46 9.14
CA ASN A 163 -2.57 1.37 8.31
C ASN A 163 -2.52 1.82 6.86
N CYS A 164 -1.45 1.43 6.15
CA CYS A 164 -1.43 1.55 4.71
C CYS A 164 -2.32 0.49 4.06
N ILE A 165 -2.92 0.87 2.93
CA ILE A 165 -3.58 -0.08 2.03
C ILE A 165 -2.52 -1.09 1.54
N PRO A 166 -2.70 -2.40 1.80
CA PRO A 166 -1.76 -3.42 1.35
C PRO A 166 -1.66 -3.44 -0.18
N SER A 167 -0.46 -3.67 -0.72
CA SER A 167 -0.24 -3.76 -2.17
C SER A 167 -1.03 -4.90 -2.84
N MET A 168 -1.40 -5.92 -2.06
CA MET A 168 -2.23 -7.03 -2.53
C MET A 168 -3.63 -6.56 -2.93
N GLU A 169 -4.23 -5.58 -2.24
CA GLU A 169 -5.57 -5.10 -2.59
C GLU A 169 -5.58 -4.46 -3.98
N TYR A 170 -4.54 -3.70 -4.33
CA TYR A 170 -4.38 -3.18 -5.70
C TYR A 170 -4.16 -4.29 -6.73
N SER A 171 -3.41 -5.34 -6.35
CA SER A 171 -3.17 -6.49 -7.22
C SER A 171 -4.45 -7.29 -7.47
N ASP A 172 -5.30 -7.43 -6.45
CA ASP A 172 -6.59 -8.13 -6.56
C ASP A 172 -7.54 -7.38 -7.51
N ILE A 173 -7.63 -6.05 -7.39
CA ILE A 173 -8.43 -5.22 -8.30
C ILE A 173 -7.94 -5.38 -9.74
N LYS A 174 -6.64 -5.19 -9.96
CA LYS A 174 -6.00 -5.35 -11.28
C LYS A 174 -6.23 -6.74 -11.88
N ASN A 175 -6.09 -7.79 -11.08
CA ASN A 175 -6.30 -9.16 -11.53
C ASN A 175 -7.78 -9.45 -11.83
N SER A 176 -8.70 -8.90 -11.04
CA SER A 176 -10.12 -9.03 -11.31
C SER A 176 -10.51 -8.39 -12.64
N GLU A 177 -9.98 -7.20 -12.95
CA GLU A 177 -10.17 -6.50 -14.23
C GLU A 177 -9.54 -7.28 -15.40
N PHE A 178 -8.36 -7.87 -15.20
CA PHE A 178 -7.76 -8.75 -16.21
C PHE A 178 -8.64 -9.96 -16.51
N LEU A 179 -9.13 -10.63 -15.46
CA LEU A 179 -9.94 -11.83 -15.60
C LEU A 179 -11.29 -11.53 -16.26
N SER A 180 -11.95 -10.41 -15.96
CA SER A 180 -13.23 -10.13 -16.60
C SER A 180 -13.08 -9.69 -18.04
N ASN A 181 -12.11 -8.83 -18.36
CA ASN A 181 -11.83 -8.48 -19.75
C ASN A 181 -11.48 -9.71 -20.59
N LEU A 182 -10.67 -10.63 -20.04
CA LEU A 182 -10.30 -11.86 -20.72
C LEU A 182 -11.51 -12.77 -21.00
N LYS A 183 -12.52 -12.80 -20.12
CA LYS A 183 -13.75 -13.58 -20.33
C LYS A 183 -14.53 -13.12 -21.55
N GLU A 184 -14.59 -11.81 -21.78
CA GLU A 184 -15.38 -11.20 -22.87
C GLU A 184 -14.71 -11.27 -24.25
N LEU A 185 -13.45 -11.70 -24.34
CA LEU A 185 -12.74 -11.85 -25.62
C LEU A 185 -12.98 -13.23 -26.23
N ASP A 186 -13.43 -13.28 -27.48
CA ASP A 186 -13.74 -14.54 -28.19
C ASP A 186 -12.70 -14.94 -29.24
N GLU A 187 -11.82 -14.01 -29.65
CA GLU A 187 -10.80 -14.23 -30.67
C GLU A 187 -9.42 -14.44 -30.06
N ALA A 188 -8.71 -15.49 -30.51
CA ALA A 188 -7.37 -15.84 -30.03
C ALA A 188 -6.36 -14.70 -30.22
N SER A 189 -6.43 -13.97 -31.34
CA SER A 189 -5.57 -12.81 -31.62
C SER A 189 -5.76 -11.69 -30.60
N ASP A 190 -7.01 -11.41 -30.22
CA ASP A 190 -7.33 -10.35 -29.27
C ASP A 190 -6.94 -10.76 -27.85
N ILE A 191 -7.19 -12.01 -27.47
CA ILE A 191 -6.74 -12.61 -26.21
C ILE A 191 -5.23 -12.47 -26.05
N ASN A 192 -4.46 -12.85 -27.08
CA ASN A 192 -3.00 -12.78 -27.03
C ASN A 192 -2.51 -11.34 -26.95
N LYS A 193 -3.07 -10.44 -27.77
CA LYS A 193 -2.70 -9.02 -27.77
C LYS A 193 -3.00 -8.36 -26.43
N PHE A 194 -4.20 -8.59 -25.88
CA PHE A 194 -4.61 -8.05 -24.59
C PHE A 194 -3.74 -8.58 -23.45
N SER A 195 -3.55 -9.90 -23.39
CA SER A 195 -2.80 -10.55 -22.29
C SER A 195 -1.32 -10.22 -22.33
N LEU A 196 -0.68 -10.17 -23.50
CA LEU A 196 0.71 -9.72 -23.63
C LEU A 196 0.89 -8.28 -23.12
N ARG A 197 -0.02 -7.38 -23.51
CA ARG A 197 -0.01 -5.99 -23.04
C ARG A 197 -0.19 -5.92 -21.54
N PHE A 198 -1.12 -6.72 -20.99
CA PHE A 198 -1.30 -6.82 -19.55
C PHE A 198 0.00 -7.24 -18.88
N ILE A 199 0.63 -8.34 -19.29
CA ILE A 199 1.89 -8.83 -18.71
C ILE A 199 3.00 -7.77 -18.79
N GLN A 200 3.21 -7.19 -19.97
CA GLN A 200 4.27 -6.21 -20.21
C GLN A 200 4.13 -4.95 -19.37
N SER A 201 2.90 -4.47 -19.18
CA SER A 201 2.64 -3.19 -18.49
C SER A 201 2.72 -3.30 -16.97
N HIS A 202 2.76 -4.53 -16.45
CA HIS A 202 2.40 -4.78 -15.06
C HIS A 202 3.39 -5.65 -14.29
N TYR A 203 4.32 -6.31 -14.98
CA TYR A 203 5.34 -7.14 -14.35
C TYR A 203 6.72 -6.72 -14.85
N ALA A 204 7.67 -6.69 -13.92
CA ALA A 204 9.07 -6.45 -14.26
C ALA A 204 9.62 -7.48 -15.25
N THR A 205 10.55 -7.06 -16.11
CA THR A 205 11.20 -7.93 -17.09
C THR A 205 11.82 -9.17 -16.44
N GLU A 206 12.47 -9.04 -15.27
CA GLU A 206 13.05 -10.17 -14.55
C GLU A 206 11.99 -11.15 -14.04
N THR A 207 10.82 -10.65 -13.62
CA THR A 207 9.68 -11.48 -13.22
C THR A 207 9.17 -12.30 -14.40
N ILE A 208 8.97 -11.65 -15.54
CA ILE A 208 8.51 -12.30 -16.78
C ILE A 208 9.52 -13.37 -17.23
N GLN A 209 10.82 -13.08 -17.21
CA GLN A 209 11.87 -14.03 -17.56
C GLN A 209 11.87 -15.26 -16.64
N LYS A 210 11.70 -15.06 -15.32
CA LYS A 210 11.60 -16.16 -14.36
C LYS A 210 10.34 -16.99 -14.59
N ALA A 211 9.19 -16.36 -14.81
CA ALA A 211 7.96 -17.07 -15.12
C ALA A 211 8.15 -17.91 -16.39
N LEU A 212 8.64 -17.30 -17.47
CA LEU A 212 8.98 -17.97 -18.71
C LEU A 212 9.91 -19.17 -18.48
N SER A 213 10.91 -19.07 -17.61
CA SER A 213 11.82 -20.19 -17.29
C SER A 213 11.14 -21.38 -16.59
N ILE A 214 10.09 -21.14 -15.81
CA ILE A 214 9.31 -22.20 -15.14
C ILE A 214 8.53 -23.01 -16.18
N PHE A 215 7.93 -22.34 -17.16
CA PHE A 215 7.14 -22.98 -18.22
C PHE A 215 8.01 -23.55 -19.35
N ASN A 216 9.20 -22.97 -19.61
CA ASN A 216 10.09 -23.37 -20.70
C ASN A 216 10.82 -24.71 -20.51
N GLN A 217 10.54 -25.48 -19.46
CA GLN A 217 11.19 -26.79 -19.24
C GLN A 217 10.97 -27.77 -20.40
N ASN A 218 9.96 -27.55 -21.26
CA ASN A 218 9.61 -28.41 -22.38
C ASN A 218 9.62 -27.73 -23.77
N VAL A 219 10.14 -26.50 -23.91
CA VAL A 219 10.06 -25.73 -25.16
C VAL A 219 11.28 -25.90 -26.06
N SER A 220 11.04 -25.92 -27.37
CA SER A 220 12.09 -26.04 -28.41
C SER A 220 13.20 -24.98 -28.26
N PRO A 221 14.48 -25.34 -28.43
CA PRO A 221 15.62 -24.42 -28.38
C PRO A 221 15.51 -23.21 -29.34
N SER A 222 14.73 -23.33 -30.41
CA SER A 222 14.50 -22.27 -31.40
C SER A 222 13.76 -21.05 -30.84
N CYS A 223 12.90 -21.21 -29.82
CA CYS A 223 12.16 -20.09 -29.22
C CYS A 223 13.08 -19.09 -28.50
N LYS A 224 14.24 -19.52 -28.00
CA LYS A 224 15.17 -18.67 -27.23
C LYS A 224 15.80 -17.52 -28.03
N LEU A 225 15.62 -17.50 -29.35
CA LEU A 225 16.16 -16.48 -30.25
C LEU A 225 15.22 -15.29 -30.47
N HIS A 226 13.95 -15.39 -30.05
CA HIS A 226 12.97 -14.30 -30.17
C HIS A 226 13.10 -13.29 -29.02
N ASP A 227 12.52 -12.09 -29.17
CA ASP A 227 12.40 -11.15 -28.05
C ASP A 227 11.52 -11.74 -26.93
N LEU A 228 11.66 -11.20 -25.71
CA LEU A 228 11.01 -11.77 -24.52
C LEU A 228 9.49 -11.90 -24.68
N MET A 229 8.82 -10.91 -25.26
CA MET A 229 7.36 -10.93 -25.37
C MET A 229 6.90 -11.91 -26.45
N THR A 230 7.64 -12.04 -27.54
CA THR A 230 7.42 -13.09 -28.53
C THR A 230 7.63 -14.48 -27.92
N GLN A 231 8.65 -14.67 -27.09
CA GLN A 231 8.85 -15.94 -26.36
C GLN A 231 7.68 -16.30 -25.45
N VAL A 232 7.13 -15.31 -24.73
CA VAL A 232 5.95 -15.52 -23.87
C VAL A 232 4.73 -15.89 -24.71
N ARG A 233 4.46 -15.17 -25.80
CA ARG A 233 3.35 -15.48 -26.70
C ARG A 233 3.45 -16.89 -27.26
N ASP A 234 4.60 -17.23 -27.83
CA ASP A 234 4.80 -18.50 -28.51
C ASP A 234 4.70 -19.68 -27.54
N LEU A 235 5.14 -19.51 -26.29
CA LEU A 235 4.96 -20.49 -25.22
C LEU A 235 3.47 -20.72 -24.92
N VAL A 236 2.70 -19.64 -24.73
CA VAL A 236 1.28 -19.73 -24.35
C VAL A 236 0.44 -20.29 -25.51
N GLU A 237 0.69 -19.84 -26.74
CA GLU A 237 0.04 -20.38 -27.95
C GLU A 237 0.34 -21.85 -28.20
N PHE A 238 1.56 -22.32 -27.87
CA PHE A 238 1.91 -23.74 -28.02
C PHE A 238 1.11 -24.65 -27.08
N ASN A 239 0.74 -24.15 -25.91
CA ASN A 239 -0.03 -24.91 -24.91
C ASN A 239 -1.55 -24.82 -25.17
N GLY A 240 -2.03 -23.66 -25.62
CA GLY A 240 -3.45 -23.37 -25.85
C GLY A 240 -4.00 -23.97 -27.14
N LYS A 241 -4.72 -25.10 -27.05
CA LYS A 241 -5.34 -25.76 -28.22
C LYS A 241 -6.74 -25.25 -28.57
N THR A 242 -7.38 -24.53 -27.66
CA THR A 242 -8.73 -23.95 -27.79
C THR A 242 -8.72 -22.51 -27.27
N VAL A 243 -9.74 -21.72 -27.60
CA VAL A 243 -9.90 -20.35 -27.08
C VAL A 243 -9.93 -20.34 -25.55
N ASP A 244 -10.73 -21.21 -24.92
CA ASP A 244 -10.79 -21.31 -23.46
C ASP A 244 -9.47 -21.80 -22.85
N GLY A 245 -8.81 -22.78 -23.49
CA GLY A 245 -7.50 -23.25 -23.03
C GLY A 245 -6.42 -22.15 -23.11
N LEU A 246 -6.50 -21.30 -24.14
CA LEU A 246 -5.63 -20.14 -24.28
C LEU A 246 -5.86 -19.11 -23.16
N LYS A 247 -7.13 -18.85 -22.78
CA LYS A 247 -7.46 -18.00 -21.63
C LYS A 247 -6.87 -18.58 -20.34
N ASP A 248 -7.06 -19.87 -20.10
CA ASP A 248 -6.54 -20.56 -18.92
C ASP A 248 -5.00 -20.49 -18.83
N ASP A 249 -4.31 -20.67 -19.95
CA ASP A 249 -2.85 -20.58 -20.00
C ASP A 249 -2.34 -19.16 -19.73
N TRP A 250 -3.01 -18.12 -20.24
CA TRP A 250 -2.69 -16.73 -19.91
C TRP A 250 -2.91 -16.42 -18.43
N VAL A 251 -4.01 -16.91 -17.84
CA VAL A 251 -4.26 -16.78 -16.40
C VAL A 251 -3.18 -17.48 -15.59
N MET A 252 -2.77 -18.69 -16.00
CA MET A 252 -1.70 -19.43 -15.33
C MET A 252 -0.35 -18.69 -15.41
N PHE A 253 -0.02 -18.13 -16.58
CA PHE A 253 1.21 -17.36 -16.75
C PHE A 253 1.20 -16.07 -15.91
N ALA A 254 0.09 -15.33 -15.91
CA ALA A 254 -0.09 -14.13 -15.09
C ALA A 254 0.02 -14.46 -13.59
N GLY A 255 -0.61 -15.54 -13.14
CA GLY A 255 -0.53 -16.02 -11.76
C GLY A 255 0.90 -16.39 -11.37
N ALA A 256 1.67 -17.05 -12.24
CA ALA A 256 3.08 -17.33 -12.00
C ALA A 256 3.93 -16.06 -11.88
N CYS A 257 3.68 -15.05 -12.73
CA CYS A 257 4.34 -13.75 -12.62
C CYS A 257 4.06 -13.09 -11.27
N GLN A 258 2.79 -13.05 -10.84
CA GLN A 258 2.39 -12.50 -9.54
C GLN A 258 3.08 -13.23 -8.38
N ASP A 259 3.07 -14.56 -8.40
CA ASP A 259 3.71 -15.39 -7.37
C ASP A 259 5.21 -15.11 -7.25
N ILE A 260 5.89 -15.03 -8.39
CA ILE A 260 7.32 -14.72 -8.45
C ILE A 260 7.58 -13.30 -7.94
N GLU A 261 6.79 -12.33 -8.38
CA GLU A 261 6.92 -10.95 -7.95
C GLU A 261 6.77 -10.84 -6.44
N MET A 262 5.72 -11.42 -5.85
CA MET A 262 5.50 -11.43 -4.41
C MET A 262 6.65 -12.08 -3.63
N LYS A 263 7.19 -13.20 -4.13
CA LYS A 263 8.28 -13.94 -3.47
C LYS A 263 9.66 -13.30 -3.64
N THR A 264 9.84 -12.46 -4.66
CA THR A 264 11.16 -11.90 -5.00
C THR A 264 11.21 -10.40 -4.78
N ILE A 265 10.50 -9.62 -5.60
CA ILE A 265 10.43 -8.17 -5.52
C ILE A 265 9.62 -7.73 -4.29
N GLY A 266 8.51 -8.41 -3.98
CA GLY A 266 7.58 -8.01 -2.92
C GLY A 266 8.16 -8.02 -1.51
N LYS A 267 9.23 -8.80 -1.27
CA LYS A 267 9.88 -8.94 0.04
C LYS A 267 10.50 -7.61 0.50
N VAL A 268 10.10 -7.16 1.68
CA VAL A 268 10.63 -5.94 2.33
C VAL A 268 11.84 -6.30 3.18
N TYR A 269 12.84 -5.43 3.16
CA TYR A 269 14.06 -5.57 3.95
C TYR A 269 14.26 -4.43 4.93
N SER A 270 13.95 -3.19 4.55
CA SER A 270 14.10 -2.05 5.46
C SER A 270 13.20 -0.91 5.02
N ILE A 271 13.03 0.06 5.90
CA ILE A 271 12.35 1.32 5.61
C ILE A 271 13.21 2.52 5.99
N SER A 272 13.04 3.63 5.28
CA SER A 272 13.73 4.88 5.56
C SER A 272 12.86 6.09 5.17
N PHE A 273 13.25 7.26 5.65
CA PHE A 273 12.70 8.53 5.17
C PHE A 273 13.60 9.12 4.08
N ASP A 274 12.98 9.84 3.16
CA ASP A 274 13.72 10.82 2.37
C ASP A 274 14.20 11.97 3.27
N VAL A 275 15.51 11.99 3.52
CA VAL A 275 16.19 13.02 4.33
C VAL A 275 16.50 14.29 3.55
N SER A 276 16.19 14.36 2.26
CA SER A 276 16.51 15.52 1.42
C SER A 276 15.63 16.74 1.69
N ASN A 277 14.40 16.53 2.19
CA ASN A 277 13.49 17.60 2.58
C ASN A 277 13.10 17.42 4.05
N LEU A 278 13.44 18.40 4.88
CA LEU A 278 13.01 18.50 6.29
C LEU A 278 11.51 18.86 6.42
N SER A 279 10.65 18.39 5.50
CA SER A 279 9.21 18.56 5.57
C SER A 279 8.64 17.69 6.68
N ASP A 280 7.57 18.10 7.37
CA ASP A 280 6.91 17.25 8.36
C ASP A 280 6.22 16.01 7.75
N ASP A 281 6.10 15.95 6.42
CA ASP A 281 5.59 14.82 5.65
C ASP A 281 6.66 14.28 4.67
N PRO A 282 7.63 13.46 5.14
CA PRO A 282 8.60 12.82 4.27
C PRO A 282 8.03 11.55 3.64
N PHE A 283 8.39 11.26 2.39
CA PHE A 283 8.07 9.96 1.79
C PHE A 283 8.76 8.82 2.55
N LEU A 284 8.00 7.79 2.91
CA LEU A 284 8.56 6.53 3.39
C LEU A 284 9.01 5.72 2.18
N ILE A 285 10.28 5.32 2.19
CA ILE A 285 10.88 4.48 1.16
C ILE A 285 11.11 3.10 1.77
N ALA A 286 10.62 2.07 1.12
CA ALA A 286 10.87 0.69 1.50
C ALA A 286 11.83 0.01 0.53
N LEU A 287 12.91 -0.54 1.05
CA LEU A 287 13.82 -1.38 0.28
C LEU A 287 13.19 -2.77 0.07
N LYS A 288 13.14 -3.17 -1.19
CA LYS A 288 12.51 -4.40 -1.65
C LYS A 288 13.55 -5.35 -2.25
N GLY A 289 13.17 -6.61 -2.46
CA GLY A 289 14.06 -7.60 -3.04
C GLY A 289 14.49 -7.25 -4.47
N LEU A 290 15.64 -7.79 -4.88
CA LEU A 290 16.26 -7.51 -6.19
C LEU A 290 16.57 -6.02 -6.42
N ASN A 291 16.85 -5.25 -5.35
CA ASN A 291 17.15 -3.81 -5.38
C ASN A 291 16.00 -2.94 -5.90
N TYR A 292 14.76 -3.44 -5.81
CA TYR A 292 13.59 -2.60 -6.04
C TYR A 292 13.32 -1.72 -4.81
N TYR A 293 12.50 -0.69 -5.00
CA TYR A 293 12.00 0.14 -3.91
C TYR A 293 10.50 0.36 -4.06
N SER A 294 9.83 0.63 -2.95
CA SER A 294 8.45 1.10 -2.94
C SER A 294 8.39 2.40 -2.17
N ILE A 295 7.49 3.29 -2.58
CA ILE A 295 7.24 4.55 -1.88
C ILE A 295 5.84 4.49 -1.30
N VAL A 296 5.70 4.79 -0.02
CA VAL A 296 4.40 5.02 0.60
C VAL A 296 4.03 6.46 0.37
N LYS A 297 2.87 6.68 -0.26
CA LYS A 297 2.28 7.99 -0.51
C LYS A 297 1.01 8.15 0.28
N SER A 298 0.65 9.39 0.57
CA SER A 298 -0.67 9.76 1.03
C SER A 298 -1.72 9.36 -0.01
N SER A 299 -2.84 8.79 0.45
CA SER A 299 -3.93 8.41 -0.44
C SER A 299 -4.54 9.62 -1.12
N SER A 300 -4.95 9.47 -2.38
CA SER A 300 -5.83 10.43 -3.03
C SER A 300 -7.22 10.41 -2.35
N PRO A 301 -8.05 11.45 -2.55
CA PRO A 301 -9.44 11.43 -2.12
C PRO A 301 -10.20 10.18 -2.59
N PHE A 302 -10.00 9.77 -3.85
CA PHE A 302 -10.65 8.59 -4.41
C PHE A 302 -10.16 7.28 -3.81
N GLU A 303 -8.85 7.13 -3.60
CA GLU A 303 -8.27 5.98 -2.89
C GLU A 303 -8.84 5.89 -1.47
N SER A 304 -8.85 7.01 -0.74
CA SER A 304 -9.39 7.07 0.61
C SER A 304 -10.87 6.67 0.65
N LEU A 305 -11.70 7.20 -0.24
CA LEU A 305 -13.14 6.88 -0.28
C LEU A 305 -13.39 5.41 -0.67
N TYR A 306 -12.72 4.92 -1.71
CA TYR A 306 -12.91 3.56 -2.21
C TYR A 306 -12.50 2.52 -1.17
N PHE A 307 -11.27 2.58 -0.65
CA PHE A 307 -10.76 1.58 0.29
C PHE A 307 -11.46 1.62 1.64
N ASN A 308 -11.91 2.78 2.11
CA ASN A 308 -12.74 2.87 3.32
C ASN A 308 -14.12 2.22 3.12
N SER A 309 -14.71 2.36 1.92
CA SER A 309 -15.99 1.72 1.58
C SER A 309 -15.88 0.19 1.50
N ILE A 310 -14.91 -0.32 0.73
CA ILE A 310 -14.82 -1.77 0.47
C ILE A 310 -14.34 -2.58 1.67
N ASN A 311 -13.43 -2.03 2.49
CA ASN A 311 -12.82 -2.80 3.57
C ASN A 311 -13.71 -2.85 4.82
N LYS A 312 -14.68 -1.93 5.00
CA LYS A 312 -15.60 -1.81 6.17
C LYS A 312 -14.95 -1.96 7.56
N ARG A 313 -13.62 -2.06 7.63
CA ARG A 313 -12.82 -2.50 8.76
C ARG A 313 -11.77 -1.43 8.98
N LYS A 314 -12.00 -0.68 10.07
CA LYS A 314 -11.09 0.33 10.64
C LYS A 314 -10.86 1.49 9.69
N ALA A 315 -11.47 2.63 10.02
CA ALA A 315 -11.31 3.89 9.31
C ALA A 315 -9.83 4.11 8.97
N CYS A 316 -9.45 3.92 7.70
CA CYS A 316 -8.28 4.60 7.18
C CYS A 316 -8.60 6.08 7.38
N VAL A 317 -7.66 6.82 7.97
CA VAL A 317 -7.83 8.25 8.33
C VAL A 317 -8.61 8.94 7.21
N LEU A 318 -9.86 9.27 7.49
CA LEU A 318 -10.70 9.93 6.51
C LEU A 318 -10.07 11.29 6.28
N GLN A 319 -9.76 11.59 5.02
CA GLN A 319 -9.43 12.97 4.68
C GLN A 319 -10.63 13.83 5.06
N ASN A 320 -10.37 14.79 5.95
CA ASN A 320 -11.32 15.84 6.22
C ASN A 320 -11.28 16.79 5.04
N PHE A 321 -12.39 16.88 4.33
CA PHE A 321 -12.59 17.87 3.28
C PHE A 321 -13.23 19.09 3.95
N GLU A 322 -12.68 20.28 3.70
CA GLU A 322 -13.31 21.51 4.17
C GLU A 322 -14.75 21.57 3.66
N ASP A 323 -15.67 21.94 4.55
CA ASP A 323 -17.10 22.13 4.28
C ASP A 323 -17.90 20.89 3.83
N ILE A 324 -17.29 19.70 3.75
CA ILE A 324 -17.99 18.46 3.35
C ILE A 324 -18.07 17.48 4.51
N ASN A 325 -19.27 16.96 4.78
CA ASN A 325 -19.47 15.90 5.75
C ASN A 325 -18.98 14.54 5.20
N THR A 326 -17.77 14.13 5.59
CA THR A 326 -17.14 12.89 5.09
C THR A 326 -17.94 11.62 5.43
N ILE A 327 -18.74 11.62 6.50
CA ILE A 327 -19.59 10.46 6.85
C ILE A 327 -20.72 10.29 5.82
N GLU A 328 -21.40 11.38 5.46
CA GLU A 328 -22.45 11.35 4.44
C GLU A 328 -21.87 11.07 3.05
N LEU A 329 -20.68 11.61 2.74
CA LEU A 329 -19.95 11.30 1.51
C LEU A 329 -19.64 9.81 1.38
N LEU A 330 -19.20 9.15 2.45
CA LEU A 330 -18.98 7.70 2.44
C LEU A 330 -20.28 6.93 2.21
N LYS A 331 -21.40 7.31 2.85
CA LYS A 331 -22.69 6.67 2.58
C LYS A 331 -23.09 6.78 1.11
N LEU A 332 -22.81 7.93 0.48
CA LEU A 332 -23.06 8.12 -0.95
C LEU A 332 -22.17 7.19 -1.80
N VAL A 333 -20.88 7.09 -1.47
CA VAL A 333 -19.94 6.20 -2.17
C VAL A 333 -20.33 4.73 -2.01
N ASP A 334 -20.68 4.30 -0.79
CA ASP A 334 -21.21 2.95 -0.50
C ASP A 334 -22.43 2.65 -1.38
N LEU A 335 -23.34 3.62 -1.49
CA LEU A 335 -24.54 3.50 -2.31
C LEU A 335 -24.18 3.34 -3.79
N ILE A 336 -23.28 4.17 -4.33
CA ILE A 336 -22.83 4.06 -5.73
C ILE A 336 -22.22 2.68 -6.00
N LEU A 337 -21.35 2.20 -5.11
CA LEU A 337 -20.68 0.90 -5.23
C LEU A 337 -21.62 -0.29 -5.08
N ASP A 338 -22.66 -0.18 -4.25
CA ASP A 338 -23.65 -1.25 -4.11
C ASP A 338 -24.57 -1.34 -5.34
N TYR A 339 -24.94 -0.20 -5.95
CA TYR A 339 -25.74 -0.19 -7.18
C TYR A 339 -24.95 -0.61 -8.40
N SER A 340 -23.64 -0.29 -8.47
CA SER A 340 -22.80 -0.69 -9.60
C SER A 340 -22.71 -2.22 -9.75
N LYS A 341 -22.79 -2.98 -8.65
CA LYS A 341 -22.84 -4.46 -8.64
C LYS A 341 -24.07 -5.04 -9.37
N GLY A 342 -25.13 -4.25 -9.54
CA GLY A 342 -26.33 -4.66 -10.26
C GLY A 342 -26.12 -4.79 -11.77
N TYR A 343 -25.04 -4.23 -12.30
CA TYR A 343 -24.70 -4.24 -13.72
C TYR A 343 -23.59 -5.26 -13.99
N ASN A 344 -23.77 -6.09 -15.03
CA ASN A 344 -22.67 -6.91 -15.50
C ASN A 344 -21.65 -6.05 -16.28
N GLU A 345 -20.40 -6.49 -16.32
CA GLU A 345 -19.29 -5.68 -16.86
C GLU A 345 -19.47 -5.38 -18.36
N LYS A 346 -20.07 -6.32 -19.10
CA LYS A 346 -20.45 -6.12 -20.51
C LYS A 346 -21.39 -4.94 -20.70
N VAL A 347 -22.46 -4.84 -19.91
CA VAL A 347 -23.42 -3.73 -19.97
C VAL A 347 -22.75 -2.41 -19.63
N VAL A 348 -21.89 -2.38 -18.61
CA VAL A 348 -21.15 -1.16 -18.25
C VAL A 348 -20.18 -0.75 -19.35
N HIS A 349 -19.51 -1.71 -19.98
CA HIS A 349 -18.61 -1.44 -21.09
C HIS A 349 -19.36 -0.87 -22.31
N GLU A 350 -20.46 -1.49 -22.71
CA GLU A 350 -21.29 -1.01 -23.81
C GLU A 350 -21.87 0.39 -23.51
N MET A 351 -22.35 0.61 -22.28
CA MET A 351 -22.84 1.92 -21.82
C MET A 351 -21.74 3.00 -21.87
N THR A 352 -20.51 2.66 -21.48
CA THR A 352 -19.36 3.57 -21.54
C THR A 352 -18.97 3.89 -22.99
N SER A 353 -18.96 2.88 -23.87
CA SER A 353 -18.69 3.06 -25.30
C SER A 353 -19.73 3.97 -25.96
N ASP A 354 -21.01 3.74 -25.68
CA ASP A 354 -22.10 4.59 -26.14
C ASP A 354 -21.92 6.03 -25.62
N LEU A 355 -21.63 6.20 -24.33
CA LEU A 355 -21.35 7.50 -23.70
C LEU A 355 -20.24 8.28 -24.42
N LEU A 356 -19.13 7.60 -24.74
CA LEU A 356 -17.99 8.20 -25.46
C LEU A 356 -18.28 8.45 -26.95
N SER A 357 -19.26 7.74 -27.53
CA SER A 357 -19.65 7.88 -28.92
C SER A 357 -20.59 9.07 -29.18
N PHE A 358 -21.30 9.54 -28.15
CA PHE A 358 -22.15 10.72 -28.25
C PHE A 358 -21.29 11.95 -28.50
N ARG A 359 -21.40 12.51 -29.72
CA ARG A 359 -20.74 13.77 -30.10
C ARG A 359 -21.47 14.97 -29.48
N ASP A 360 -20.79 16.12 -29.43
CA ASP A 360 -21.19 17.43 -28.87
C ASP A 360 -22.56 18.02 -29.32
N ILE A 361 -23.37 17.30 -30.10
CA ILE A 361 -24.57 17.79 -30.78
C ILE A 361 -25.86 17.21 -30.15
N GLU A 362 -25.79 16.12 -29.37
CA GLU A 362 -26.97 15.56 -28.71
C GLU A 362 -27.25 16.21 -27.35
N ASN A 363 -28.52 16.53 -27.07
CA ASN A 363 -28.95 17.02 -25.76
C ASN A 363 -28.73 15.93 -24.69
N ILE A 364 -28.12 16.29 -23.56
CA ILE A 364 -27.86 15.40 -22.40
C ILE A 364 -29.10 14.60 -21.99
N ALA A 365 -30.29 15.22 -21.97
CA ALA A 365 -31.53 14.52 -21.62
C ALA A 365 -31.84 13.37 -22.61
N SER A 366 -31.60 13.58 -23.90
CA SER A 366 -31.78 12.54 -24.92
C SER A 366 -30.77 11.42 -24.77
N ILE A 367 -29.52 11.74 -24.41
CA ILE A 367 -28.47 10.74 -24.16
C ILE A 367 -28.87 9.88 -22.95
N MET A 368 -29.26 10.51 -21.84
CA MET A 368 -29.67 9.81 -20.63
C MET A 368 -30.89 8.92 -20.85
N SER A 369 -31.91 9.38 -21.60
CA SER A 369 -33.06 8.53 -21.95
C SER A 369 -32.66 7.31 -22.78
N LYS A 370 -31.80 7.48 -23.80
CA LYS A 370 -31.31 6.34 -24.60
C LYS A 370 -30.57 5.31 -23.75
N LEU A 371 -29.70 5.77 -22.84
CA LEU A 371 -28.96 4.88 -21.93
C LEU A 371 -29.90 4.17 -20.96
N PHE A 372 -30.91 4.88 -20.43
CA PHE A 372 -31.90 4.29 -19.55
C PHE A 372 -32.68 3.17 -20.25
N ASP A 373 -33.24 3.44 -21.42
CA ASP A 373 -34.05 2.50 -22.19
C ASP A 373 -33.24 1.28 -22.67
N LYS A 374 -31.94 1.47 -22.96
CA LYS A 374 -31.09 0.39 -23.46
C LYS A 374 -30.52 -0.49 -22.34
N TYR A 375 -30.08 0.11 -21.24
CA TYR A 375 -29.27 -0.59 -20.22
C TYR A 375 -29.93 -0.67 -18.85
N ILE A 376 -30.56 0.41 -18.39
CA ILE A 376 -31.04 0.52 -17.00
C ILE A 376 -32.41 -0.14 -16.83
N ILE A 377 -33.32 0.00 -17.80
CA ILE A 377 -34.71 -0.46 -17.70
C ILE A 377 -34.83 -1.98 -17.49
N ASN A 378 -33.86 -2.76 -17.97
CA ASN A 378 -33.87 -4.21 -17.87
C ASN A 378 -33.49 -4.73 -16.48
N ILE A 379 -32.91 -3.87 -15.64
CA ILE A 379 -32.43 -4.19 -14.29
C ILE A 379 -33.26 -3.43 -13.25
N ALA A 380 -33.75 -2.23 -13.60
CA ALA A 380 -34.59 -1.42 -12.74
C ALA A 380 -35.98 -2.05 -12.57
N ASN A 381 -36.30 -2.44 -11.34
CA ASN A 381 -37.67 -2.75 -10.93
C ASN A 381 -38.11 -1.82 -9.80
N GLU A 382 -39.41 -1.79 -9.51
CA GLU A 382 -40.00 -0.89 -8.51
C GLU A 382 -39.31 -1.01 -7.14
N GLN A 383 -38.91 -2.23 -6.74
CA GLN A 383 -38.25 -2.46 -5.46
C GLN A 383 -36.85 -1.82 -5.43
N ILE A 384 -36.04 -2.04 -6.47
CA ILE A 384 -34.68 -1.48 -6.59
C ILE A 384 -34.74 0.06 -6.62
N VAL A 385 -35.66 0.62 -7.41
CA VAL A 385 -35.81 2.08 -7.52
C VAL A 385 -36.30 2.69 -6.20
N SER A 386 -37.26 2.05 -5.52
CA SER A 386 -37.75 2.51 -4.21
C SER A 386 -36.67 2.45 -3.14
N GLN A 387 -35.83 1.41 -3.16
CA GLN A 387 -34.67 1.31 -2.28
C GLN A 387 -33.66 2.43 -2.56
N LEU A 388 -33.36 2.72 -3.83
CA LEU A 388 -32.42 3.77 -4.22
C LEU A 388 -32.88 5.14 -3.73
N ILE A 389 -34.14 5.47 -4.00
CA ILE A 389 -34.73 6.75 -3.58
C ILE A 389 -34.73 6.87 -2.05
N SER A 390 -35.10 5.79 -1.34
CA SER A 390 -35.08 5.77 0.13
C SER A 390 -33.68 5.99 0.68
N GLN A 391 -32.67 5.30 0.13
CA GLN A 391 -31.28 5.43 0.57
C GLN A 391 -30.70 6.82 0.25
N LEU A 392 -30.95 7.35 -0.96
CA LEU A 392 -30.56 8.72 -1.33
C LEU A 392 -31.21 9.78 -0.44
N SER A 393 -32.48 9.59 -0.07
CA SER A 393 -33.20 10.54 0.80
C SER A 393 -32.69 10.53 2.24
N ASN A 394 -31.93 9.50 2.65
CA ASN A 394 -31.33 9.39 3.98
C ASN A 394 -29.86 9.88 4.01
N ILE A 395 -29.37 10.46 2.91
CA ILE A 395 -28.06 11.09 2.82
C ILE A 395 -28.29 12.60 2.81
N ASP A 396 -27.78 13.28 3.83
CA ASP A 396 -27.90 14.74 3.92
C ASP A 396 -27.10 15.40 2.78
N ASP A 397 -27.71 16.39 2.12
CA ASP A 397 -27.11 17.17 1.03
C ASP A 397 -26.50 16.33 -0.12
N ALA A 398 -27.13 15.19 -0.47
CA ALA A 398 -26.65 14.27 -1.51
C ALA A 398 -26.29 14.97 -2.85
N SER A 399 -27.01 16.02 -3.24
CA SER A 399 -26.69 16.80 -4.44
C SER A 399 -25.36 17.54 -4.34
N GLU A 400 -25.04 18.11 -3.17
CA GLU A 400 -23.75 18.78 -2.93
C GLU A 400 -22.61 17.76 -2.91
N LEU A 401 -22.84 16.59 -2.31
CA LEU A 401 -21.88 15.50 -2.30
C LEU A 401 -21.59 14.95 -3.71
N PHE A 402 -22.60 14.81 -4.57
CA PHE A 402 -22.39 14.47 -5.99
C PHE A 402 -21.60 15.56 -6.73
N ASN A 403 -21.90 16.84 -6.48
CA ASN A 403 -21.14 17.95 -7.07
C ASN A 403 -19.69 17.94 -6.58
N PHE A 404 -19.44 17.63 -5.32
CA PHE A 404 -18.11 17.48 -4.75
C PHE A 404 -17.33 16.35 -5.42
N LEU A 405 -17.93 15.14 -5.55
CA LEU A 405 -17.31 14.01 -6.25
C LEU A 405 -16.99 14.34 -7.71
N SER A 406 -17.90 15.02 -8.41
CA SER A 406 -17.64 15.48 -9.78
C SER A 406 -16.54 16.54 -9.82
N GLY A 407 -16.51 17.46 -8.86
CA GLY A 407 -15.50 18.50 -8.73
C GLY A 407 -14.10 17.92 -8.52
N LEU A 408 -13.97 16.86 -7.73
CA LEU A 408 -12.70 16.14 -7.52
C LEU A 408 -12.08 15.59 -8.81
N LEU A 409 -12.89 15.21 -9.81
CA LEU A 409 -12.41 14.74 -11.12
C LEU A 409 -11.85 15.87 -11.99
N THR A 410 -12.32 17.10 -11.75
CA THR A 410 -12.03 18.28 -12.58
C THR A 410 -11.11 19.29 -11.90
N ASN A 411 -10.89 19.16 -10.60
CA ASN A 411 -10.01 20.02 -9.83
C ASN A 411 -8.56 19.75 -10.24
N ASN A 412 -8.11 20.50 -11.23
CA ASN A 412 -6.70 20.74 -11.46
C ASN A 412 -6.11 21.28 -10.15
N SER A 413 -4.96 20.76 -9.76
CA SER A 413 -4.12 21.26 -8.67
C SER A 413 -3.64 22.68 -8.99
N THR A 414 -4.54 23.65 -8.89
CA THR A 414 -4.34 25.07 -9.21
C THR A 414 -3.37 25.78 -8.25
N GLY A 415 -2.75 25.04 -7.32
CA GLY A 415 -1.73 25.53 -6.40
C GLY A 415 -0.38 24.79 -6.44
N TYR A 416 -0.20 23.76 -7.27
CA TYR A 416 1.11 23.10 -7.37
C TYR A 416 2.06 23.96 -8.20
N ILE A 417 3.00 24.62 -7.53
CA ILE A 417 4.10 25.32 -8.18
C ILE A 417 5.25 24.30 -8.32
N PRO A 418 5.50 23.74 -9.51
CA PRO A 418 6.61 22.82 -9.70
C PRO A 418 7.91 23.53 -9.33
N ASN A 419 8.75 22.85 -8.55
CA ASN A 419 10.05 23.39 -8.17
C ASN A 419 10.91 23.55 -9.43
N SER A 420 11.16 24.79 -9.86
CA SER A 420 11.84 25.09 -11.13
C SER A 420 13.32 24.68 -11.14
N SER A 421 13.88 24.28 -10.00
CA SER A 421 15.30 23.94 -9.85
C SER A 421 15.62 22.44 -9.80
N SER A 422 14.62 21.55 -9.84
CA SER A 422 14.85 20.10 -9.76
C SER A 422 14.84 19.45 -11.15
N SER A 423 15.85 18.62 -11.45
CA SER A 423 15.85 17.78 -12.65
C SER A 423 14.81 16.66 -12.52
N PHE A 424 13.87 16.59 -13.46
CA PHE A 424 12.94 15.48 -13.56
C PHE A 424 13.69 14.20 -13.97
N THR A 425 13.75 13.22 -13.06
CA THR A 425 14.50 11.97 -13.30
C THR A 425 13.57 10.87 -13.81
N GLU A 426 14.15 9.81 -14.39
CA GLU A 426 13.42 8.60 -14.79
C GLU A 426 12.63 7.98 -13.62
N ILE A 427 13.17 8.07 -12.40
CA ILE A 427 12.49 7.61 -11.19
C ILE A 427 11.23 8.44 -10.92
N CYS A 428 11.33 9.77 -11.01
CA CYS A 428 10.18 10.66 -10.85
C CYS A 428 9.09 10.36 -11.89
N GLN A 429 9.50 10.15 -13.14
CA GLN A 429 8.59 9.79 -14.22
C GLN A 429 7.83 8.49 -13.90
N LYS A 430 8.54 7.41 -13.59
CA LYS A 430 7.94 6.09 -13.29
C LYS A 430 7.01 6.14 -12.07
N LEU A 431 7.36 6.90 -11.04
CA LEU A 431 6.52 7.06 -9.85
C LEU A 431 5.20 7.79 -10.18
N ILE A 432 5.27 8.85 -10.98
CA ILE A 432 4.08 9.60 -11.42
C ILE A 432 3.21 8.74 -12.32
N GLU A 433 3.79 8.06 -13.31
CA GLU A 433 3.08 7.15 -14.21
C GLU A 433 2.35 6.06 -13.40
N ASN A 434 3.04 5.40 -12.47
CA ASN A 434 2.44 4.38 -11.61
C ASN A 434 1.33 4.96 -10.72
N SER A 435 1.53 6.15 -10.14
CA SER A 435 0.51 6.79 -9.30
C SER A 435 -0.73 7.19 -10.09
N ILE A 436 -0.58 7.66 -11.32
CA ILE A 436 -1.70 8.00 -12.21
C ILE A 436 -2.46 6.73 -12.59
N LEU A 437 -1.73 5.67 -12.99
CA LEU A 437 -2.32 4.38 -13.33
C LEU A 437 -3.14 3.80 -12.18
N GLN A 438 -2.58 3.76 -10.97
CA GLN A 438 -3.27 3.28 -9.77
C GLN A 438 -4.50 4.11 -9.44
N ASN A 439 -4.38 5.43 -9.42
CA ASN A 439 -5.49 6.32 -9.08
C ASN A 439 -6.63 6.20 -10.11
N ASN A 440 -6.30 6.08 -11.40
CA ASN A 440 -7.29 5.89 -12.45
C ASN A 440 -8.03 4.54 -12.32
N LEU A 441 -7.31 3.47 -11.97
CA LEU A 441 -7.90 2.17 -11.70
C LEU A 441 -8.88 2.25 -10.51
N ILE A 442 -8.55 3.01 -9.46
CA ILE A 442 -9.47 3.21 -8.33
C ILE A 442 -10.68 4.09 -8.70
N ILE A 443 -10.46 5.21 -9.40
CA ILE A 443 -11.54 6.09 -9.88
C ILE A 443 -12.54 5.29 -10.71
N ARG A 444 -12.07 4.43 -11.61
CA ARG A 444 -12.93 3.53 -12.41
C ARG A 444 -13.79 2.64 -11.55
N ASN A 445 -13.21 1.99 -10.56
CA ASN A 445 -13.95 1.10 -9.68
C ASN A 445 -14.96 1.87 -8.81
N LEU A 446 -14.58 3.05 -8.32
CA LEU A 446 -15.47 3.91 -7.53
C LEU A 446 -16.66 4.42 -8.35
N LEU A 447 -16.43 4.81 -9.60
CA LEU A 447 -17.46 5.36 -10.49
C LEU A 447 -18.18 4.29 -11.33
N GLY A 448 -17.78 3.02 -11.22
CA GLY A 448 -18.30 1.93 -12.05
C GLY A 448 -18.06 2.15 -13.55
N LEU A 449 -16.89 2.64 -13.95
CA LEU A 449 -16.53 2.89 -15.36
C LEU A 449 -15.57 1.80 -15.88
N PHE A 450 -15.87 1.18 -17.03
CA PHE A 450 -14.98 0.22 -17.71
C PHE A 450 -14.53 0.77 -19.08
N SER A 451 -13.21 0.77 -19.33
CA SER A 451 -12.66 1.03 -20.67
C SER A 451 -11.43 0.17 -20.97
N PRO A 452 -11.52 -0.76 -21.95
CA PRO A 452 -10.38 -1.58 -22.39
C PRO A 452 -9.33 -0.80 -23.20
N ASN A 453 -9.63 0.43 -23.66
CA ASN A 453 -8.79 1.16 -24.61
C ASN A 453 -7.75 2.10 -23.97
N TYR A 454 -7.64 2.16 -22.64
CA TYR A 454 -6.73 3.12 -22.01
C TYR A 454 -5.24 2.81 -22.21
N MET A 455 -4.91 1.53 -22.40
CA MET A 455 -3.55 1.11 -22.74
C MET A 455 -3.09 1.64 -24.12
N ASP A 456 -4.00 2.07 -24.99
CA ASP A 456 -3.64 2.64 -26.29
C ASP A 456 -3.19 4.12 -26.21
N HIS A 457 -3.38 4.81 -25.08
CA HIS A 457 -3.04 6.23 -24.92
C HIS A 457 -1.84 6.53 -24.02
N LEU A 458 -1.20 5.51 -23.43
CA LEU A 458 -0.04 5.68 -22.56
C LEU A 458 1.31 5.42 -23.25
N ASN A 459 1.30 5.01 -24.52
CA ASN A 459 2.50 4.70 -25.31
C ASN A 459 2.64 5.56 -26.58
N THR A 460 1.94 6.70 -26.65
CA THR A 460 2.13 7.70 -27.71
C THR A 460 2.76 8.96 -27.17
#